data_AF-A0A662JUD3-F1
#
_entry.id   AF-A0A662JUD3-F1
#
_cell.length_a   1.000
_cell.length_b   1.000
_cell.length_c   1.000
_cell.angle_alpha   90.00
_cell.angle_beta   90.00
_cell.angle_gamma   90.00
#
_symmetry.space_group_name_H-M   'P 1'
#
loop_
_entity.id
_entity.type
_entity.pdbx_description
1 polymer ?
#
loop_
_entity_poly.entity_id
_entity_poly.type
_entity_poly.pdbx_seq_one_letter_code
_entity_poly.pdbx_strand_id
1 'polypeptide(L)'
;MKISELKPQNSFDELVVKIVEKNEPREIVRRFGGSARVCDLVGKDDDGDTVQITLWNDEIDQVQVDETVKITNGWVKEWNNQLQVSTGRNGKIEKMK
;
A
#
# COMPACT_ATOMS: atom_id res chain seq x y z
N MET A 1 4.17 -12.99 3.53
CA MET A 1 4.58 -12.68 4.92
C MET A 1 3.41 -12.07 5.68
N LYS A 2 3.51 -11.95 7.00
CA LYS A 2 2.50 -11.29 7.86
C LYS A 2 2.81 -9.81 8.08
N ILE A 3 1.80 -9.02 8.47
CA ILE A 3 2.01 -7.59 8.80
C ILE A 3 2.94 -7.45 10.00
N SER A 4 2.82 -8.31 10.99
CA SER A 4 3.67 -8.34 12.20
C SER A 4 5.15 -8.58 11.92
N GLU A 5 5.50 -9.13 10.75
CA GLU A 5 6.88 -9.39 10.33
C GLU A 5 7.50 -8.19 9.58
N LEU A 6 6.69 -7.17 9.25
CA LEU A 6 7.16 -5.99 8.54
C LEU A 6 8.13 -5.19 9.40
N LYS A 7 9.25 -4.80 8.81
CA LYS A 7 10.26 -3.96 9.45
C LYS A 7 10.26 -2.59 8.80
N PRO A 8 10.32 -1.50 9.58
CA PRO A 8 10.38 -0.16 9.03
C PRO A 8 11.64 0.02 8.17
N GLN A 9 11.52 0.81 7.10
CA GLN A 9 12.61 1.11 6.17
C GLN A 9 13.21 -0.15 5.51
N ASN A 10 12.38 -1.15 5.26
CA ASN A 10 12.80 -2.40 4.66
C ASN A 10 11.93 -2.78 3.46
N SER A 11 12.51 -3.53 2.53
CA SER A 11 11.78 -4.17 1.43
C SER A 11 11.24 -5.53 1.85
N PHE A 12 10.20 -5.99 1.17
CA PHE A 12 9.69 -7.34 1.31
C PHE A 12 9.28 -7.96 -0.01
N ASP A 13 9.34 -9.29 -0.09
CA ASP A 13 9.04 -10.02 -1.33
C ASP A 13 7.55 -10.07 -1.61
N GLU A 14 6.73 -10.39 -0.60
CA GLU A 14 5.29 -10.61 -0.76
C GLU A 14 4.48 -10.36 0.52
N LEU A 15 3.44 -9.54 0.40
CA LEU A 15 2.43 -9.28 1.43
C LEU A 15 1.03 -9.41 0.83
N VAL A 16 0.16 -10.19 1.47
CA VAL A 16 -1.24 -10.38 1.06
C VAL A 16 -2.15 -9.79 2.13
N VAL A 17 -3.05 -8.90 1.72
CA VAL A 17 -3.92 -8.15 2.63
C VAL A 17 -5.28 -7.91 1.99
N LYS A 18 -6.33 -7.94 2.79
CA LYS A 18 -7.67 -7.52 2.40
C LYS A 18 -7.84 -6.03 2.67
N ILE A 19 -8.30 -5.27 1.69
CA ILE A 19 -8.59 -3.85 1.86
C ILE A 19 -9.87 -3.68 2.67
N VAL A 20 -9.76 -3.00 3.80
CA VAL A 20 -10.89 -2.71 4.69
C VAL A 20 -11.34 -1.27 4.60
N GLU A 21 -10.45 -0.36 4.18
CA GLU A 21 -10.76 1.06 4.03
C GLU A 21 -9.98 1.65 2.85
N LYS A 22 -10.60 2.58 2.12
CA LYS A 22 -9.99 3.35 1.04
C LYS A 22 -10.35 4.82 1.21
N ASN A 23 -9.36 5.67 1.45
CA ASN A 23 -9.58 7.11 1.58
C ASN A 23 -9.75 7.77 0.20
N GLU A 24 -10.14 9.04 0.20
CA GLU A 24 -10.24 9.81 -1.04
C GLU A 24 -8.85 10.04 -1.66
N PRO A 25 -8.68 9.80 -2.98
CA PRO A 25 -7.44 10.11 -3.67
C PRO A 25 -7.14 11.60 -3.62
N ARG A 26 -5.93 11.97 -3.20
CA ARG A 26 -5.44 13.35 -3.22
C ARG A 26 -4.42 13.55 -4.34
N GLU A 27 -4.44 14.73 -4.94
CA GLU A 27 -3.42 15.13 -5.90
C GLU A 27 -2.25 15.80 -5.18
N ILE A 28 -1.04 15.38 -5.53
CA ILE A 28 0.20 16.03 -5.08
C ILE A 28 0.92 16.63 -6.29
N VAL A 29 1.38 17.86 -6.14
CA VAL A 29 2.19 18.55 -7.15
C VAL A 29 3.66 18.18 -6.93
N ARG A 30 4.32 17.64 -7.96
CA ARG A 30 5.73 17.27 -7.87
C ARG A 30 6.61 18.52 -7.97
N ARG A 31 7.73 18.52 -7.23
CA ARG A 31 8.68 19.64 -7.13
C ARG A 31 9.25 20.12 -8.48
N PHE A 32 9.33 19.25 -9.48
CA PHE A 32 9.92 19.54 -10.81
C PHE A 32 8.87 19.65 -11.93
N GLY A 33 7.59 19.84 -11.59
CA GLY A 33 6.48 19.84 -12.53
C GLY A 33 5.80 18.48 -12.65
N GLY A 34 4.49 18.51 -12.94
CA GLY A 34 3.60 17.35 -13.00
C GLY A 34 2.80 17.12 -11.70
N SER A 35 1.66 16.44 -11.82
CA SER A 35 0.85 15.96 -10.69
C SER A 35 1.01 14.45 -10.54
N ALA A 36 0.82 13.95 -9.31
CA ALA A 36 0.61 12.54 -9.03
C ALA A 36 -0.61 12.40 -8.14
N ARG A 37 -1.37 11.33 -8.33
CA ARG A 37 -2.45 10.97 -7.41
C ARG A 37 -1.88 10.01 -6.38
N VAL A 38 -2.27 10.20 -5.14
CA VAL A 38 -1.94 9.29 -4.03
C VAL A 38 -3.20 8.98 -3.25
N CYS A 39 -3.38 7.73 -2.87
CA CYS A 39 -4.51 7.27 -2.08
C CYS A 39 -4.00 6.43 -0.93
N ASP A 40 -4.46 6.73 0.28
CA ASP A 40 -4.11 5.97 1.49
C ASP A 40 -5.26 5.00 1.80
N LEU A 41 -4.92 3.72 2.00
CA LEU A 41 -5.85 2.63 2.29
C LEU A 41 -5.43 1.92 3.57
N VAL A 42 -6.34 1.13 4.14
CA VAL A 42 -6.04 0.21 5.23
C VAL A 42 -6.21 -1.21 4.72
N GLY A 43 -5.14 -1.99 4.82
CA GLY A 43 -5.14 -3.43 4.57
C GLY A 43 -5.13 -4.20 5.88
N LYS A 44 -5.84 -5.32 5.91
CA LYS A 44 -5.90 -6.25 7.03
C LYS A 44 -5.41 -7.62 6.59
N ASP A 45 -4.51 -8.24 7.33
CA ASP A 45 -4.11 -9.62 7.07
C ASP A 45 -5.09 -10.63 7.70
N ASP A 46 -4.81 -11.91 7.53
CA ASP A 46 -5.59 -13.02 8.06
C ASP A 46 -5.49 -13.18 9.58
N ASP A 47 -4.40 -12.71 10.21
CA ASP A 47 -4.26 -12.69 11.68
C ASP A 47 -5.05 -11.52 12.31
N GLY A 48 -5.40 -10.55 11.47
CA GLY A 48 -6.26 -9.44 11.80
C GLY A 48 -5.52 -8.15 12.12
N ASP A 49 -4.20 -8.16 11.95
CA ASP A 49 -3.36 -6.97 12.00
C ASP A 49 -3.70 -6.06 10.82
N THR A 50 -3.49 -4.76 11.01
CA THR A 50 -3.79 -3.75 9.98
C THR A 50 -2.55 -2.91 9.67
N VAL A 51 -2.44 -2.50 8.41
CA VAL A 51 -1.35 -1.67 7.91
C VAL A 51 -1.89 -0.63 6.94
N GLN A 52 -1.27 0.56 6.94
CA GLN A 52 -1.57 1.56 5.93
C GLN A 52 -0.91 1.19 4.61
N ILE A 53 -1.62 1.36 3.50
CA ILE A 53 -1.13 1.10 2.15
C ILE A 53 -1.27 2.38 1.35
N THR A 54 -0.21 2.81 0.68
CA THR A 54 -0.21 3.99 -0.17
C THR A 54 -0.14 3.56 -1.63
N LEU A 55 -1.15 3.91 -2.41
CA LEU A 55 -1.25 3.64 -3.86
C LEU A 55 -1.02 4.90 -4.68
N TRP A 56 -0.42 4.72 -5.84
CA TRP A 56 -0.02 5.81 -6.72
C TRP A 56 -0.70 5.73 -8.09
N ASN A 57 -1.19 6.88 -8.57
CA ASN A 57 -1.75 7.06 -9.92
C ASN A 57 -2.77 5.95 -10.28
N ASP A 58 -2.47 5.15 -11.29
CA ASP A 58 -3.37 4.12 -11.83
C ASP A 58 -3.60 2.95 -10.86
N GLU A 59 -2.72 2.72 -9.88
CA GLU A 59 -2.92 1.68 -8.85
C GLU A 59 -4.17 1.97 -8.00
N ILE A 60 -4.50 3.25 -7.83
CA ILE A 60 -5.64 3.73 -7.04
C ILE A 60 -6.95 3.22 -7.64
N ASP A 61 -7.07 3.27 -8.97
CA ASP A 61 -8.29 2.89 -9.67
C ASP A 61 -8.37 1.37 -9.84
N GLN A 62 -7.23 0.67 -9.72
CA GLN A 62 -7.23 -0.79 -9.68
C GLN A 62 -7.88 -1.27 -8.39
N VAL A 63 -7.46 -0.86 -7.21
CA VAL A 63 -7.89 -1.50 -5.95
C VAL A 63 -9.20 -0.94 -5.39
N GLN A 64 -10.08 -1.80 -4.87
CA GLN A 64 -11.32 -1.42 -4.18
C GLN A 64 -11.39 -1.96 -2.75
N VAL A 65 -12.30 -1.39 -1.94
CA VAL A 65 -12.62 -1.92 -0.61
C VAL A 65 -13.19 -3.34 -0.75
N ASP A 66 -12.94 -4.18 0.25
CA ASP A 66 -13.28 -5.60 0.31
C ASP A 66 -12.51 -6.53 -0.64
N GLU A 67 -11.61 -6.00 -1.48
CA GLU A 67 -10.74 -6.83 -2.31
C GLU A 67 -9.50 -7.31 -1.56
N THR A 68 -9.04 -8.52 -1.86
CA THR A 68 -7.74 -9.01 -1.42
C THR A 68 -6.69 -8.68 -2.47
N VAL A 69 -5.61 -8.03 -2.03
CA VAL A 69 -4.50 -7.63 -2.88
C VAL A 69 -3.21 -8.28 -2.41
N LYS A 70 -2.35 -8.54 -3.38
CA LYS A 70 -0.99 -9.05 -3.20
C LYS A 70 -0.01 -7.98 -3.65
N ILE A 71 0.83 -7.54 -2.72
CA ILE A 71 1.91 -6.59 -2.97
C ILE A 71 3.20 -7.39 -3.07
N THR A 72 3.91 -7.25 -4.19
CA THR A 72 5.22 -7.90 -4.42
C THR A 72 6.33 -6.88 -4.55
N ASN A 73 7.53 -7.22 -4.07
CA ASN A 73 8.70 -6.32 -4.00
C ASN A 73 8.36 -4.95 -3.39
N GLY A 74 7.55 -4.96 -2.34
CA GLY A 74 7.05 -3.76 -1.70
C GLY A 74 8.07 -3.12 -0.76
N TRP A 75 7.74 -1.92 -0.30
CA TRP A 75 8.55 -1.13 0.61
C TRP A 75 7.73 -0.71 1.83
N VAL A 76 8.31 -0.91 3.01
CA VAL A 76 7.75 -0.45 4.28
C VAL A 76 8.44 0.84 4.69
N LYS A 77 7.64 1.89 4.83
CA LYS A 77 8.05 3.15 5.44
C LYS A 77 7.42 3.24 6.82
N GLU A 78 8.09 3.90 7.75
CA GLU A 78 7.48 4.30 9.02
C GLU A 78 7.22 5.80 8.98
N TRP A 79 6.01 6.18 9.39
CA TRP A 79 5.63 7.57 9.57
C TRP A 79 4.85 7.71 10.87
N ASN A 80 5.34 8.54 11.80
CA ASN A 80 4.70 8.78 13.09
C ASN A 80 4.34 7.48 13.86
N ASN A 81 5.29 6.55 13.94
CA ASN A 81 5.13 5.21 14.55
C ASN A 81 4.08 4.30 13.88
N GLN A 82 3.65 4.63 12.65
CA GLN A 82 2.77 3.77 11.86
C GLN A 82 3.52 3.25 10.64
N LEU A 83 3.38 1.95 10.37
CA LEU A 83 3.92 1.33 9.17
C LEU A 83 3.02 1.65 7.97
N GLN A 84 3.65 2.10 6.89
CA GLN A 84 3.05 2.37 5.60
C GLN A 84 3.72 1.51 4.54
N VAL A 85 2.92 0.75 3.82
CA VAL A 85 3.35 -0.13 2.75
C VAL A 85 3.07 0.51 1.40
N SER A 86 4.00 0.37 0.47
CA SER A 86 3.81 0.78 -0.93
C SER A 86 4.47 -0.23 -1.86
N THR A 87 4.15 -0.15 -3.16
CA THR A 87 4.83 -0.93 -4.21
C THR A 87 6.28 -0.47 -4.43
N GLY A 88 6.74 0.61 -3.81
CA GLY A 88 8.11 1.09 -3.95
C GLY A 88 8.46 1.42 -5.41
N ARG A 89 9.72 1.21 -5.81
CA ARG A 89 10.19 1.53 -7.17
C ARG A 89 9.93 0.42 -8.19
N ASN A 90 10.01 -0.84 -7.76
CA ASN A 90 9.98 -2.02 -8.62
C ASN A 90 8.87 -3.01 -8.25
N GLY A 91 8.07 -2.69 -7.23
CA GLY A 91 7.00 -3.57 -6.78
C GLY A 91 5.75 -3.42 -7.61
N LYS A 92 4.84 -4.35 -7.35
CA LYS A 92 3.57 -4.47 -8.05
C LYS A 92 2.48 -4.79 -7.06
N ILE A 93 1.28 -4.33 -7.37
CA ILE A 93 0.06 -4.71 -6.68
C ILE A 93 -0.83 -5.48 -7.64
N GLU A 94 -1.31 -6.63 -7.20
CA GLU A 94 -2.17 -7.52 -7.97
C GLU A 94 -3.39 -7.88 -7.15
N LYS A 95 -4.57 -7.84 -7.77
CA LYS A 95 -5.79 -8.35 -7.13
C LYS A 95 -5.76 -9.86 -7.12
N MET A 96 -6.08 -10.44 -5.97
CA MET A 96 -6.37 -11.86 -5.86
C MET A 96 -7.86 -12.07 -6.16
N LYS A 97 -8.15 -12.98 -7.08
CA LYS A 97 -9.52 -13.39 -7.41
C LYS A 97 -10.05 -14.40 -6.41
#